data_AF-A0A2V8A9W8-F1
#
_entry.id   AF-A0A2V8A9W8-F1
#
_cell.length_a   1.000
_cell.length_b   1.000
_cell.length_c   1.000
_cell.angle_alpha   90.00
_cell.angle_beta   90.00
_cell.angle_gamma   90.00
#
_symmetry.space_group_name_H-M   'P 1'
#
loop_
_entity.id
_entity.type
_entity.pdbx_description
1 polymer ?
#
loop_
_entity_poly.entity_id
_entity_poly.type
_entity_poly.pdbx_seq_one_letter_code
_entity_poly.pdbx_strand_id
1 'polypeptide(L)'
;MAGEPAARLDGWKAIADYLSRDVRTAQRWRDARGMPVHRIPGGKGGAVFADRAEVDAWLLQPTAPANIGGVQPTVEVALPIEDFPNVPLSRPVGVMRLRRLDAPTVRRIAPIAIALVVISGIAAAVVRIETVPSAAPARFEINAGTLVARDADDSVLWKFPLPEQPGSVVDGPVVNKASLIGTARVMFHGRDSDVLALVALHKVSDAPERLGFFRYQVYCLSANGKLRWLFHPTNRLAFSGREFAGPWRIYAWAALSSPKPRLWISFIDHVWWPSFVVGLDAAGKAETVFVNSGYIAALAPIQVGETTYVLASGVNNEYRSAALAVLDPEGQPSTSPQTAGTPFACDRCPNGAPHRYFLFPRLEVAAANGVPYEYANQINAAANGPIEVSVRDLTALNVRAVYRFSEELMPESVAMSDRYWEIHREMFRAGKLDHSVEDCPERTDGVVVRMWEPDRGWSELKVLPTFAHRETR
;
A
#
# COMPACT_ATOMS: atom_id res chain seq x y z
N MET A 1 34.12 -34.55 1.15
CA MET A 1 33.98 -33.97 2.49
C MET A 1 34.66 -32.61 2.52
N ALA A 2 33.87 -31.54 2.52
CA ALA A 2 34.17 -30.21 3.04
C ALA A 2 32.80 -29.51 3.19
N GLY A 3 32.37 -29.25 4.42
CA GLY A 3 31.01 -28.82 4.77
C GLY A 3 30.71 -27.38 4.37
N GLU A 4 29.48 -27.14 3.91
CA GLU A 4 28.91 -25.81 3.71
C GLU A 4 28.87 -25.03 5.05
N PRO A 5 29.18 -23.72 5.05
CA PRO A 5 29.05 -22.94 6.27
C PRO A 5 27.57 -22.72 6.59
N ALA A 6 27.18 -23.21 7.78
CA ALA A 6 25.82 -23.25 8.30
C ALA A 6 25.05 -21.92 8.16
N ALA A 7 23.80 -22.02 7.69
CA ALA A 7 22.80 -20.94 7.71
C ALA A 7 22.42 -20.47 9.14
N ARG A 8 22.95 -21.17 10.15
CA ARG A 8 22.65 -20.99 11.56
C ARG A 8 23.84 -20.37 12.29
N LEU A 9 23.60 -19.26 12.98
CA LEU A 9 24.60 -18.55 13.79
C LEU A 9 24.48 -19.05 15.23
N ASP A 10 25.41 -19.91 15.64
CA ASP A 10 25.44 -20.47 16.99
C ASP A 10 26.21 -19.57 17.95
N GLY A 11 25.52 -19.10 19.00
CA GLY A 11 26.09 -18.29 20.06
C GLY A 11 26.11 -16.79 19.77
N TRP A 12 26.12 -15.99 20.83
CA TRP A 12 26.10 -14.53 20.74
C TRP A 12 27.27 -13.95 19.94
N LYS A 13 28.43 -14.60 19.96
CA LYS A 13 29.62 -14.14 19.22
C LYS A 13 29.42 -14.27 17.72
N ALA A 14 28.89 -15.41 17.23
CA ALA A 14 28.61 -15.60 15.80
C ALA A 14 27.52 -14.66 15.30
N ILE A 15 26.49 -14.38 16.13
CA ILE A 15 25.43 -13.42 15.81
C ILE A 15 25.98 -11.99 15.71
N ALA A 16 26.84 -11.62 16.66
CA ALA A 16 27.48 -10.31 16.71
C ALA A 16 28.43 -10.08 15.52
N ASP A 17 29.24 -11.09 15.19
CA ASP A 17 30.15 -11.06 14.03
C ASP A 17 29.36 -10.94 12.71
N TYR A 18 28.24 -11.67 12.57
CA TYR A 18 27.38 -11.56 11.38
C TYR A 18 26.74 -10.17 11.25
N LEU A 19 26.31 -9.59 12.36
CA LEU A 19 25.77 -8.22 12.40
C LEU A 19 26.85 -7.12 12.29
N SER A 20 28.14 -7.50 12.32
CA SER A 20 29.27 -6.58 12.45
C SER A 20 29.11 -5.61 13.64
N ARG A 21 28.66 -6.12 14.80
CA ARG A 21 28.41 -5.36 16.05
C ARG A 21 28.96 -6.09 17.26
N ASP A 22 29.03 -5.38 18.40
CA ASP A 22 29.41 -6.00 19.68
C ASP A 22 28.33 -6.92 20.25
N VAL A 23 28.76 -7.97 20.95
CA VAL A 23 27.90 -8.95 21.66
C VAL A 23 26.86 -8.28 22.55
N ARG A 24 27.24 -7.21 23.27
CA ARG A 24 26.34 -6.46 24.16
C ARG A 24 25.25 -5.70 23.39
N THR A 25 25.55 -5.26 22.18
CA THR A 25 24.59 -4.60 21.29
C THR A 25 23.58 -5.60 20.74
N ALA A 26 24.04 -6.79 20.33
CA ALA A 26 23.17 -7.88 19.90
C ALA A 26 22.21 -8.34 21.03
N GLN A 27 22.71 -8.47 22.26
CA GLN A 27 21.87 -8.79 23.43
C GLN A 27 20.84 -7.70 23.72
N ARG A 28 21.24 -6.43 23.65
CA ARG A 28 20.32 -5.29 23.81
C ARG A 28 19.24 -5.28 22.73
N TRP A 29 19.56 -5.66 21.49
CA TRP A 29 18.57 -5.73 20.41
C TRP A 29 17.56 -6.86 20.58
N ARG A 30 17.98 -8.00 21.15
CA ARG A 30 17.01 -9.02 21.60
C ARG A 30 16.07 -8.44 22.65
N ASP A 31 16.60 -7.80 23.68
CA ASP A 31 15.80 -7.36 24.84
C ASP A 31 14.91 -6.14 24.55
N ALA A 32 15.40 -5.18 23.76
CA ALA A 32 14.72 -3.90 23.51
C ALA A 32 13.97 -3.85 22.17
N ARG A 33 14.34 -4.69 21.19
CA ARG A 33 13.79 -4.64 19.82
C ARG A 33 13.29 -5.99 19.30
N GLY A 34 13.23 -7.00 20.17
CA GLY A 34 12.68 -8.31 19.84
C GLY A 34 13.44 -9.06 18.73
N MET A 35 14.76 -8.83 18.62
CA MET A 35 15.58 -9.54 17.63
C MET A 35 15.43 -11.07 17.79
N PRO A 36 15.14 -11.82 16.70
CA PRO A 36 14.89 -13.25 16.77
C PRO A 36 16.17 -14.00 17.17
N VAL A 37 16.21 -14.44 18.42
CA VAL A 37 17.28 -15.26 18.99
C VAL A 37 16.64 -16.40 19.76
N HIS A 38 16.84 -17.61 19.28
CA HIS A 38 16.24 -18.84 19.81
C HIS A 38 17.15 -19.48 20.84
N ARG A 39 16.55 -20.10 21.87
CA ARG A 39 17.27 -20.88 22.89
C ARG A 39 17.07 -22.36 22.61
N ILE A 40 18.14 -23.14 22.65
CA ILE A 40 18.05 -24.60 22.47
C ILE A 40 17.46 -25.21 23.76
N PRO A 41 16.31 -25.89 23.71
CA PRO A 41 15.77 -26.58 24.87
C PRO A 41 16.67 -27.76 25.27
N GLY A 42 17.06 -27.84 26.55
CA GLY A 42 17.73 -29.03 27.11
C GLY A 42 19.27 -29.05 27.11
N GLY A 43 19.96 -28.02 26.61
CA GLY A 43 21.42 -27.91 26.69
C GLY A 43 21.91 -27.19 27.96
N LYS A 44 22.89 -27.75 28.67
CA LYS A 44 23.56 -27.10 29.82
C LYS A 44 24.10 -25.73 29.41
N GLY A 45 23.50 -24.65 29.93
CA GLY A 45 24.08 -23.30 29.85
C GLY A 45 23.50 -22.33 28.81
N GLY A 46 22.24 -22.48 28.40
CA GLY A 46 21.53 -21.38 27.70
C GLY A 46 22.13 -20.98 26.35
N ALA A 47 22.63 -21.94 25.59
CA ALA A 47 23.10 -21.74 24.22
C ALA A 47 22.00 -21.11 23.36
N VAL A 48 22.31 -19.96 22.79
CA VAL A 48 21.44 -19.21 21.87
C VAL A 48 21.88 -19.46 20.43
N PHE A 49 20.95 -19.44 19.50
CA PHE A 49 21.26 -19.38 18.07
C PHE A 49 20.31 -18.40 17.37
N ALA A 50 20.73 -17.86 16.23
CA ALA A 50 19.86 -17.09 15.35
C ALA A 50 20.02 -17.60 13.92
N ASP A 51 18.92 -17.64 13.17
CA ASP A 51 18.98 -17.92 11.74
C ASP A 51 19.36 -16.66 10.97
N ARG A 52 20.24 -16.80 9.98
CA ARG A 52 20.70 -15.67 9.17
C ARG A 52 19.55 -14.95 8.48
N ALA A 53 18.61 -15.70 7.91
CA ALA A 53 17.49 -15.14 7.16
C ALA A 53 16.48 -14.42 8.08
N GLU A 54 16.31 -14.88 9.33
CA GLU A 54 15.45 -14.22 10.31
C GLU A 54 16.06 -12.90 10.81
N VAL A 55 17.38 -12.86 11.01
CA VAL A 55 18.10 -11.64 11.39
C VAL A 55 18.07 -10.62 10.25
N ASP A 56 18.25 -11.05 9.01
CA ASP A 56 18.15 -10.18 7.83
C ASP A 56 16.73 -9.65 7.64
N ALA A 57 15.71 -10.50 7.82
CA ALA A 57 14.31 -10.09 7.75
C ALA A 57 13.93 -9.11 8.87
N TRP A 58 14.45 -9.30 10.10
CA TRP A 58 14.26 -8.37 11.21
C TRP A 58 14.92 -7.01 10.94
N LEU A 59 16.12 -6.98 10.33
CA LEU A 59 16.79 -5.74 9.92
C LEU A 59 15.98 -4.95 8.88
N LEU A 60 15.17 -5.63 8.07
CA LEU A 60 14.36 -5.05 7.00
C LEU A 60 12.95 -4.61 7.45
N GLN A 61 12.56 -4.84 8.71
CA GLN A 61 11.27 -4.38 9.22
C GLN A 61 11.28 -2.85 9.47
N PRO A 62 10.24 -2.12 9.04
CA PRO A 62 10.02 -0.75 9.48
C PRO A 62 9.73 -0.75 10.99
N THR A 63 10.63 -0.20 11.79
CA THR A 63 10.37 -0.02 13.22
C THR A 63 9.19 0.94 13.41
N ALA A 64 8.04 0.41 13.83
CA ALA A 64 7.00 1.21 14.46
C ALA A 64 7.61 1.87 15.72
N PRO A 65 7.29 3.14 16.02
CA PRO A 65 7.77 3.79 17.22
C PRO A 65 7.29 3.01 18.45
N ALA A 66 8.25 2.64 19.30
CA ALA A 66 8.01 2.03 20.59
C ALA A 66 7.19 2.98 21.48
N ASN A 67 6.17 2.42 22.14
CA ASN A 67 5.41 3.01 23.24
C ASN A 67 6.30 3.85 24.16
N ILE A 68 6.15 5.17 24.11
CA ILE A 68 6.48 6.05 25.24
C ILE A 68 5.25 5.99 26.15
N GLY A 69 5.46 5.52 27.37
CA GLY A 69 4.41 5.31 28.35
C GLY A 69 3.64 6.58 28.71
N GLY A 70 2.35 6.38 28.98
CA GLY A 70 1.60 7.06 30.03
C GLY A 70 1.51 8.58 29.97
N VAL A 71 0.68 9.10 29.06
CA VAL A 71 -0.09 10.33 29.32
C VAL A 71 -1.46 10.17 28.65
N GLN A 72 -2.53 10.05 29.45
CA GLN A 72 -3.89 10.28 28.99
C GLN A 72 -4.04 11.77 28.65
N PRO A 73 -4.47 12.16 27.44
CA PRO A 73 -4.96 13.50 27.22
C PRO A 73 -6.44 13.53 27.60
N THR A 74 -6.73 13.85 28.86
CA THR A 74 -7.98 14.52 29.22
C THR A 74 -7.90 15.94 28.66
N VAL A 75 -8.49 16.16 27.49
CA VAL A 75 -8.84 17.50 27.03
C VAL A 75 -10.33 17.49 26.71
N GLU A 76 -11.08 17.90 27.72
CA GLU A 76 -12.50 18.21 27.66
C GLU A 76 -12.63 19.52 26.86
N VAL A 77 -12.90 19.41 25.56
CA VAL A 77 -13.33 20.55 24.74
C VAL A 77 -14.85 20.53 24.72
N ALA A 78 -15.46 21.31 25.61
CA ALA A 78 -16.88 21.61 25.57
C ALA A 78 -17.17 22.46 24.32
N LEU A 79 -17.93 21.90 23.38
CA LEU A 79 -18.58 22.66 22.32
C LEU A 79 -19.93 23.18 22.85
N PRO A 80 -20.31 24.45 22.61
CA PRO A 80 -21.61 24.97 23.02
C PRO A 80 -22.73 24.24 22.26
N ILE A 81 -23.64 23.62 23.00
CA ILE A 81 -24.90 23.10 22.48
C ILE A 81 -25.83 24.31 22.40
N GLU A 82 -26.12 24.80 21.19
CA GLU A 82 -27.23 25.73 20.98
C GLU A 82 -28.56 24.96 21.04
N ASP A 83 -29.47 25.48 21.86
CA ASP A 83 -30.81 24.98 22.14
C ASP A 83 -31.67 24.85 20.88
N PHE A 84 -32.06 23.62 20.53
CA PHE A 84 -33.21 23.40 19.65
C PHE A 84 -34.51 23.47 20.49
N PRO A 85 -35.48 24.33 20.12
CA PRO A 85 -36.72 24.48 20.87
C PRO A 85 -37.57 23.21 20.81
N ASN A 86 -38.03 22.78 21.99
CA ASN A 86 -39.02 21.72 22.21
C ASN A 86 -40.28 21.97 21.36
N VAL A 87 -40.54 21.10 20.39
CA VAL A 87 -41.84 21.05 19.69
C VAL A 87 -42.82 20.28 20.57
N PRO A 88 -43.98 20.87 20.95
CA PRO A 88 -44.97 20.17 21.77
C PRO A 88 -45.68 19.06 20.98
N LEU A 89 -45.71 17.87 21.58
CA LEU A 89 -46.51 16.72 21.15
C LEU A 89 -47.98 17.14 21.02
N SER A 90 -48.47 17.18 19.78
CA SER A 90 -49.83 17.55 19.45
C SER A 90 -50.75 16.32 19.41
N ARG A 91 -51.67 16.31 20.39
CA ARG A 91 -53.06 15.84 20.38
C ARG A 91 -53.41 14.34 20.25
N PRO A 92 -54.34 13.85 21.09
CA PRO A 92 -54.85 12.48 21.05
C PRO A 92 -55.78 12.25 19.85
N VAL A 93 -55.52 11.17 19.12
CA VAL A 93 -56.40 10.64 18.08
C VAL A 93 -57.67 10.08 18.74
N GLY A 94 -58.84 10.51 18.24
CA GLY A 94 -60.15 10.14 18.77
C GLY A 94 -60.41 8.63 18.70
N VAL A 95 -60.83 8.07 19.82
CA VAL A 95 -61.27 6.68 19.94
C VAL A 95 -62.66 6.56 19.32
N MET A 96 -62.76 5.97 18.14
CA MET A 96 -64.03 5.70 17.48
C MET A 96 -64.75 4.56 18.23
N ARG A 97 -65.91 4.84 18.83
CA ARG A 97 -66.79 3.83 19.44
C ARG A 97 -67.22 2.83 18.36
N LEU A 98 -66.76 1.58 18.47
CA LEU A 98 -67.28 0.45 17.70
C LEU A 98 -68.74 0.20 18.10
N ARG A 99 -69.64 0.48 17.17
CA ARG A 99 -71.05 0.13 17.24
C ARG A 99 -71.15 -1.40 17.06
N ARG A 100 -71.77 -2.09 18.02
CA ARG A 100 -72.08 -3.52 17.90
C ARG A 100 -72.87 -3.74 16.61
N LEU A 101 -72.32 -4.58 15.72
CA LEU A 101 -73.05 -5.14 14.59
C LEU A 101 -73.44 -6.56 14.99
N ASP A 102 -74.74 -6.82 14.97
CA ASP A 102 -75.32 -8.13 15.19
C ASP A 102 -74.89 -9.11 14.09
N ALA A 103 -74.66 -10.37 14.49
CA ALA A 103 -74.39 -11.50 13.60
C ALA A 103 -75.63 -11.80 12.75
N PRO A 104 -75.53 -12.17 11.44
CA PRO A 104 -74.79 -13.37 11.04
C PRO A 104 -74.26 -13.36 9.59
N THR A 105 -73.05 -12.84 9.32
CA THR A 105 -72.42 -13.02 7.98
C THR A 105 -70.89 -13.11 8.01
N VAL A 106 -70.30 -13.62 9.10
CA VAL A 106 -68.82 -13.65 9.27
C VAL A 106 -68.21 -15.05 9.03
N ARG A 107 -68.87 -15.90 8.23
CA ARG A 107 -68.37 -17.28 7.98
C ARG A 107 -67.84 -17.55 6.57
N ARG A 108 -67.65 -16.53 5.72
CA ARG A 108 -67.15 -16.76 4.33
C ARG A 108 -65.96 -15.92 3.87
N ILE A 109 -65.48 -14.92 4.63
CA ILE A 109 -64.42 -14.00 4.17
C ILE A 109 -63.12 -14.11 5.00
N ALA A 110 -63.16 -14.78 6.15
CA ALA A 110 -62.01 -14.96 7.04
C ALA A 110 -60.77 -15.65 6.39
N PRO A 111 -60.88 -16.68 5.52
CA PRO A 111 -59.68 -17.36 5.02
C PRO A 111 -58.91 -16.53 3.99
N ILE A 112 -59.56 -15.62 3.25
CA ILE A 112 -58.91 -14.81 2.21
C ILE A 112 -58.12 -13.65 2.83
N ALA A 113 -58.66 -13.03 3.89
CA ALA A 113 -57.96 -11.96 4.61
C ALA A 113 -56.70 -12.48 5.32
N ILE A 114 -56.75 -13.69 5.88
CA ILE A 114 -55.58 -14.32 6.52
C ILE A 114 -54.50 -14.65 5.47
N ALA A 115 -54.89 -15.19 4.30
CA ALA A 115 -53.95 -15.48 3.22
C ALA A 115 -53.24 -14.23 2.68
N LEU A 116 -53.95 -13.10 2.53
CA LEU A 116 -53.36 -11.84 2.09
C LEU A 116 -52.40 -11.23 3.11
N VAL A 117 -52.68 -11.37 4.40
CA VAL A 117 -51.77 -10.92 5.49
C VAL A 117 -50.53 -11.80 5.56
N VAL A 118 -50.67 -13.12 5.36
CA VAL A 118 -49.53 -14.04 5.31
C VAL A 118 -48.67 -13.79 4.07
N ILE A 119 -49.26 -13.60 2.89
CA ILE A 119 -48.52 -13.29 1.65
C ILE A 119 -47.83 -11.93 1.75
N SER A 120 -48.52 -10.91 2.30
CA SER A 120 -47.91 -9.59 2.55
C SER A 120 -46.82 -9.66 3.62
N GLY A 121 -46.99 -10.52 4.63
CA GLY A 121 -45.99 -10.76 5.66
C GLY A 121 -44.75 -11.48 5.13
N ILE A 122 -44.93 -12.46 4.23
CA ILE A 122 -43.84 -13.16 3.54
C ILE A 122 -43.15 -12.21 2.56
N ALA A 123 -43.90 -11.42 1.79
CA ALA A 123 -43.33 -10.42 0.89
C ALA A 123 -42.56 -9.34 1.66
N ALA A 124 -43.09 -8.86 2.78
CA ALA A 124 -42.39 -7.92 3.65
C ALA A 124 -41.17 -8.55 4.35
N ALA A 125 -41.20 -9.84 4.66
CA ALA A 125 -40.06 -10.57 5.18
C ALA A 125 -38.98 -10.80 4.11
N VAL A 126 -39.35 -11.11 2.87
CA VAL A 126 -38.42 -11.24 1.73
C VAL A 126 -37.81 -9.88 1.37
N VAL A 127 -38.61 -8.81 1.32
CA VAL A 127 -38.09 -7.44 1.14
C VAL A 127 -37.20 -7.04 2.32
N ARG A 128 -37.56 -7.37 3.58
CA ARG A 128 -36.67 -7.13 4.73
C ARG A 128 -35.37 -7.92 4.69
N ILE A 129 -35.35 -9.14 4.15
CA ILE A 129 -34.13 -9.94 3.97
C ILE A 129 -33.22 -9.29 2.91
N GLU A 130 -33.78 -8.61 1.91
CA GLU A 130 -33.01 -7.83 0.93
C GLU A 130 -32.62 -6.42 1.42
N THR A 131 -33.33 -5.84 2.40
CA THR A 131 -33.09 -4.48 2.90
C THR A 131 -32.47 -4.40 4.30
N VAL A 132 -31.99 -5.49 4.90
CA VAL A 132 -31.10 -5.34 6.07
C VAL A 132 -29.89 -4.56 5.56
N PRO A 133 -29.54 -3.39 6.12
CA PRO A 133 -28.24 -2.81 5.88
C PRO A 133 -27.25 -3.82 6.45
N SER A 134 -26.71 -4.69 5.59
CA SER A 134 -25.59 -5.54 5.96
C SER A 134 -24.55 -4.58 6.49
N ALA A 135 -24.20 -4.69 7.78
CA ALA A 135 -23.15 -3.86 8.35
C ALA A 135 -21.94 -3.97 7.40
N ALA A 136 -21.49 -2.83 6.91
CA ALA A 136 -20.46 -2.78 5.89
C ALA A 136 -19.16 -3.33 6.52
N PRO A 137 -18.42 -4.24 5.86
CA PRO A 137 -17.21 -4.84 6.42
C PRO A 137 -16.18 -3.81 6.88
N ALA A 138 -16.01 -3.60 8.18
CA ALA A 138 -15.06 -2.61 8.71
C ALA A 138 -13.64 -3.17 8.77
N ARG A 139 -13.49 -4.48 8.97
CA ARG A 139 -12.21 -5.16 9.20
C ARG A 139 -12.12 -6.47 8.43
N PHE A 140 -10.89 -6.85 8.09
CA PHE A 140 -10.59 -8.08 7.38
C PHE A 140 -9.39 -8.79 7.99
N GLU A 141 -9.50 -10.11 8.17
CA GLU A 141 -8.45 -10.94 8.75
C GLU A 141 -8.30 -12.23 7.94
N ILE A 142 -7.08 -12.76 7.80
CA ILE A 142 -6.89 -14.10 7.25
C ILE A 142 -6.59 -15.09 8.37
N ASN A 143 -7.43 -16.10 8.48
CA ASN A 143 -7.27 -17.20 9.40
C ASN A 143 -7.18 -18.50 8.59
N ALA A 144 -5.98 -19.10 8.56
CA ALA A 144 -5.71 -20.42 7.96
C ALA A 144 -6.30 -20.58 6.54
N GLY A 145 -5.95 -19.68 5.62
CA GLY A 145 -6.43 -19.74 4.22
C GLY A 145 -7.87 -19.24 4.02
N THR A 146 -8.54 -18.78 5.08
CA THR A 146 -9.87 -18.17 4.99
C THR A 146 -9.79 -16.69 5.29
N LEU A 147 -10.30 -15.86 4.39
CA LEU A 147 -10.56 -14.46 4.67
C LEU A 147 -11.83 -14.32 5.50
N VAL A 148 -11.77 -13.55 6.57
CA VAL A 148 -12.87 -13.25 7.48
C VAL A 148 -13.13 -11.75 7.43
N ALA A 149 -14.36 -11.36 7.10
CA ALA A 149 -14.82 -9.99 7.19
C ALA A 149 -15.59 -9.77 8.48
N ARG A 150 -15.34 -8.64 9.13
CA ARG A 150 -15.97 -8.24 10.39
C ARG A 150 -16.53 -6.83 10.32
N ASP A 151 -17.55 -6.55 11.10
CA ASP A 151 -18.07 -5.19 11.30
C ASP A 151 -17.22 -4.39 12.31
N ALA A 152 -17.68 -3.18 12.65
CA ALA A 152 -16.99 -2.28 13.57
C ALA A 152 -16.94 -2.81 15.02
N ASP A 153 -17.88 -3.69 15.39
CA ASP A 153 -18.00 -4.31 16.70
C ASP A 153 -17.29 -5.67 16.77
N ASP A 154 -16.47 -5.97 15.75
CA ASP A 154 -15.69 -7.20 15.59
C ASP A 154 -16.51 -8.48 15.32
N SER A 155 -17.81 -8.35 15.01
CA SER A 155 -18.67 -9.47 14.67
C SER A 155 -18.40 -9.95 13.24
N VAL A 156 -18.36 -11.27 13.05
CA VAL A 156 -18.10 -11.87 11.73
C VAL A 156 -19.32 -11.71 10.82
N LEU A 157 -19.11 -11.05 9.68
CA LEU A 157 -20.13 -10.85 8.65
C LEU A 157 -20.17 -12.01 7.66
N TRP A 158 -18.99 -12.40 7.16
CA TRP A 158 -18.85 -13.49 6.21
C TRP A 158 -17.42 -14.04 6.21
N LYS A 159 -17.27 -15.22 5.62
CA LYS A 159 -15.99 -15.90 5.43
C LYS A 159 -15.86 -16.29 3.97
N PHE A 160 -14.69 -16.06 3.40
CA PHE A 160 -14.36 -16.43 2.03
C PHE A 160 -13.15 -17.38 2.06
N PRO A 161 -13.31 -18.66 1.72
CA PRO A 161 -12.18 -19.58 1.60
C PRO A 161 -11.34 -19.16 0.39
N LEU A 162 -10.05 -18.91 0.59
CA LEU A 162 -9.13 -18.71 -0.52
C LEU A 162 -8.88 -20.08 -1.14
N PRO A 163 -9.20 -20.30 -2.43
CA PRO A 163 -9.06 -21.62 -3.02
C PRO A 163 -7.61 -22.10 -2.96
N GLU A 164 -7.38 -23.23 -2.27
CA GLU A 164 -6.14 -24.00 -2.41
C GLU A 164 -6.12 -24.62 -3.81
N GLN A 165 -5.01 -24.46 -4.53
CA GLN A 165 -4.87 -25.10 -5.84
C GLN A 165 -4.54 -26.59 -5.61
N PRO A 166 -5.19 -27.54 -6.31
CA PRO A 166 -4.86 -28.95 -6.20
C PRO A 166 -3.37 -29.17 -6.54
N GLY A 167 -2.61 -29.75 -5.60
CA GLY A 167 -1.16 -29.92 -5.69
C GLY A 167 -0.35 -29.20 -4.59
N SER A 168 -0.97 -28.39 -3.74
CA SER A 168 -0.30 -27.76 -2.59
C SER A 168 -0.12 -28.75 -1.42
N VAL A 169 0.89 -29.63 -1.49
CA VAL A 169 1.40 -30.34 -0.31
C VAL A 169 2.40 -29.42 0.41
N VAL A 170 2.10 -29.08 1.66
CA VAL A 170 3.02 -28.36 2.53
C VAL A 170 3.73 -29.37 3.43
N ASP A 171 4.81 -29.96 2.94
CA ASP A 171 5.78 -30.64 3.80
C ASP A 171 6.77 -29.60 4.33
N GLY A 172 6.68 -29.31 5.64
CA GLY A 172 7.59 -28.40 6.35
C GLY A 172 6.87 -27.52 7.39
N PRO A 173 7.59 -27.02 8.41
CA PRO A 173 7.00 -26.10 9.38
C PRO A 173 6.49 -24.86 8.64
N VAL A 174 5.19 -24.60 8.79
CA VAL A 174 4.50 -23.44 8.21
C VAL A 174 5.10 -22.17 8.82
N VAL A 175 6.14 -21.62 8.17
CA VAL A 175 6.77 -20.36 8.59
C VAL A 175 5.87 -19.21 8.18
N ASN A 176 5.16 -18.69 9.17
CA ASN A 176 4.37 -17.46 9.21
C ASN A 176 3.27 -17.23 8.16
N LYS A 177 2.05 -17.35 8.69
CA LYS A 177 0.77 -16.92 8.14
C LYS A 177 0.76 -15.44 7.75
N ALA A 178 -0.08 -15.16 6.75
CA ALA A 178 -0.53 -13.86 6.27
C ALA A 178 0.50 -13.02 5.51
N SER A 179 0.55 -13.20 4.19
CA SER A 179 1.01 -12.11 3.33
C SER A 179 -0.07 -11.77 2.30
N LEU A 180 -1.18 -11.25 2.83
CA LEU A 180 -1.92 -10.19 2.16
C LEU A 180 -0.98 -8.98 2.07
N ILE A 181 -0.81 -8.40 0.88
CA ILE A 181 -0.13 -7.11 0.73
C ILE A 181 -1.06 -5.93 1.09
N GLY A 182 -2.36 -6.20 1.29
CA GLY A 182 -3.32 -5.24 1.79
C GLY A 182 -4.73 -5.52 1.31
N THR A 183 -5.71 -4.85 1.92
CA THR A 183 -7.11 -4.85 1.53
C THR A 183 -7.51 -3.47 1.04
N ALA A 184 -7.99 -3.35 -0.19
CA ALA A 184 -8.54 -2.12 -0.73
C ALA A 184 -10.06 -2.15 -0.66
N ARG A 185 -10.69 -1.13 -0.06
CA ARG A 185 -12.13 -0.89 -0.25
C ARG A 185 -12.27 0.11 -1.41
N VAL A 186 -12.92 -0.33 -2.48
CA VAL A 186 -13.22 0.51 -3.64
C VAL A 186 -14.73 0.54 -3.81
N MET A 187 -15.31 1.74 -3.83
CA MET A 187 -16.75 1.92 -4.03
C MET A 187 -17.02 2.08 -5.52
N PHE A 188 -17.46 1.02 -6.20
CA PHE A 188 -17.85 1.11 -7.61
C PHE A 188 -19.35 1.42 -7.73
N HIS A 189 -19.76 2.66 -8.03
CA HIS A 189 -21.17 3.06 -8.02
C HIS A 189 -22.14 2.06 -8.71
N GLY A 190 -23.14 1.59 -7.95
CA GLY A 190 -24.26 0.77 -8.42
C GLY A 190 -24.75 -0.22 -7.35
N ARG A 191 -25.85 0.14 -6.64
CA ARG A 191 -26.69 -0.54 -5.62
C ARG A 191 -26.13 -1.60 -4.62
N ASP A 192 -24.95 -2.20 -4.82
CA ASP A 192 -24.40 -3.32 -4.03
C ASP A 192 -22.86 -3.28 -3.84
N SER A 193 -22.26 -2.09 -3.77
CA SER A 193 -20.84 -1.92 -4.11
C SER A 193 -19.90 -1.55 -2.96
N ASP A 194 -19.74 -2.44 -1.97
CA ASP A 194 -18.43 -2.56 -1.30
C ASP A 194 -17.63 -3.59 -2.09
N VAL A 195 -16.67 -3.16 -2.90
CA VAL A 195 -15.73 -4.07 -3.53
C VAL A 195 -14.47 -4.13 -2.68
N LEU A 196 -14.18 -5.32 -2.18
CA LEU A 196 -12.92 -5.62 -1.54
C LEU A 196 -11.99 -6.25 -2.57
N ALA A 197 -10.93 -5.53 -2.92
CA ALA A 197 -9.84 -6.12 -3.68
C ALA A 197 -8.82 -6.75 -2.72
N LEU A 198 -8.63 -8.06 -2.84
CA LEU A 198 -7.69 -8.83 -2.05
C LEU A 198 -6.50 -9.22 -2.90
N VAL A 199 -5.32 -8.88 -2.41
CA VAL A 199 -4.07 -9.31 -3.01
C VAL A 199 -3.56 -10.52 -2.23
N ALA A 200 -3.80 -11.73 -2.76
CA ALA A 200 -3.36 -12.97 -2.13
C ALA A 200 -2.12 -13.55 -2.82
N LEU A 201 -1.21 -14.08 -2.01
CA LEU A 201 -0.07 -14.88 -2.44
C LEU A 201 -0.47 -16.34 -2.60
N HIS A 202 -0.09 -16.97 -3.72
CA HIS A 202 -0.27 -18.40 -3.94
C HIS A 202 1.07 -19.06 -4.27
N LYS A 203 1.45 -20.14 -3.59
CA LYS A 203 2.59 -20.98 -4.00
C LYS A 203 2.19 -21.80 -5.24
N VAL A 204 3.06 -21.90 -6.23
CA VAL A 204 2.85 -22.77 -7.41
C VAL A 204 3.53 -24.12 -7.15
N SER A 205 2.81 -25.23 -7.31
CA SER A 205 3.31 -26.58 -7.04
C SER A 205 4.33 -27.09 -8.07
N ASP A 206 4.24 -26.62 -9.32
CA ASP A 206 4.94 -27.26 -10.46
C ASP A 206 6.19 -26.49 -10.94
N ALA A 207 6.64 -25.47 -10.20
CA ALA A 207 7.87 -24.76 -10.53
C ALA A 207 9.08 -25.52 -9.98
N PRO A 208 10.19 -25.69 -10.75
CA PRO A 208 11.42 -26.27 -10.24
C PRO A 208 11.83 -25.58 -8.94
N GLU A 209 12.24 -26.34 -7.92
CA GLU A 209 12.50 -25.86 -6.53
C GLU A 209 13.39 -24.61 -6.44
N ARG A 210 14.19 -24.32 -7.47
CA ARG A 210 15.05 -23.13 -7.55
C ARG A 210 14.35 -21.82 -7.97
N LEU A 211 13.10 -21.87 -8.45
CA LEU A 211 12.37 -20.72 -9.04
C LEU A 211 10.93 -20.54 -8.52
N GLY A 212 10.52 -21.31 -7.50
CA GLY A 212 9.15 -21.36 -6.98
C GLY A 212 8.70 -20.12 -6.20
N PHE A 213 8.54 -18.98 -6.87
CA PHE A 213 7.99 -17.77 -6.25
C PHE A 213 6.52 -17.57 -6.62
N PHE A 214 5.78 -17.09 -5.63
CA PHE A 214 4.32 -17.03 -5.57
C PHE A 214 3.64 -16.43 -6.82
N ARG A 215 2.49 -16.99 -7.23
CA ARG A 215 1.54 -16.33 -8.13
C ARG A 215 0.68 -15.37 -7.34
N TYR A 216 0.65 -14.12 -7.80
CA TYR A 216 -0.21 -13.09 -7.24
C TYR A 216 -1.56 -13.11 -7.97
N GLN A 217 -2.63 -13.02 -7.19
CA GLN A 217 -3.99 -12.92 -7.69
C GLN A 217 -4.71 -11.80 -6.98
N VAL A 218 -5.61 -11.15 -7.72
CA VAL A 218 -6.46 -10.07 -7.21
C VAL A 218 -7.89 -10.57 -7.21
N TYR A 219 -8.45 -10.80 -6.03
CA TYR A 219 -9.84 -11.20 -5.88
C TYR A 219 -10.69 -9.96 -5.63
N CYS A 220 -11.82 -9.86 -6.32
CA CYS A 220 -12.84 -8.87 -6.06
C CYS A 220 -14.04 -9.54 -5.40
N LEU A 221 -14.31 -9.19 -4.15
CA LEU A 221 -15.49 -9.66 -3.43
C LEU A 221 -16.52 -8.54 -3.28
N SER A 222 -17.81 -8.87 -3.32
CA SER A 222 -18.89 -7.97 -2.93
C SER A 222 -18.97 -7.78 -1.41
N ALA A 223 -19.80 -6.82 -0.99
CA ALA A 223 -20.06 -6.49 0.42
C ALA A 223 -20.44 -7.68 1.30
N ASN A 224 -21.09 -8.69 0.70
CA ASN A 224 -21.55 -9.91 1.34
C ASN A 224 -20.60 -11.13 1.11
N GLY A 225 -19.37 -10.89 0.63
CA GLY A 225 -18.35 -11.93 0.49
C GLY A 225 -18.46 -12.81 -0.75
N LYS A 226 -19.29 -12.45 -1.75
CA LYS A 226 -19.37 -13.21 -3.01
C LYS A 226 -18.27 -12.78 -3.97
N LEU A 227 -17.58 -13.75 -4.58
CA LEU A 227 -16.60 -13.48 -5.63
C LEU A 227 -17.28 -12.88 -6.87
N ARG A 228 -16.80 -11.71 -7.29
CA ARG A 228 -17.26 -11.01 -8.50
C ARG A 228 -16.35 -11.31 -9.69
N TRP A 229 -15.05 -11.20 -9.48
CA TRP A 229 -14.04 -11.53 -10.48
C TRP A 229 -12.70 -11.84 -9.81
N LEU A 230 -11.86 -12.52 -10.57
CA LEU A 230 -10.49 -12.87 -10.22
C LEU A 230 -9.58 -12.38 -11.34
N PHE A 231 -8.55 -11.61 -11.00
CA PHE A 231 -7.57 -11.13 -11.96
C PHE A 231 -6.19 -11.74 -11.70
N HIS A 232 -5.55 -12.16 -12.80
CA HIS A 232 -4.17 -12.62 -12.83
C HIS A 232 -3.38 -11.85 -13.90
N PRO A 233 -2.21 -11.28 -13.58
CA PRO A 233 -1.40 -10.56 -14.56
C PRO A 233 -0.84 -11.52 -15.61
N THR A 234 -1.12 -11.26 -16.89
CA THR A 234 -0.62 -12.05 -18.04
C THR A 234 0.31 -11.25 -18.96
N ASN A 235 0.67 -10.04 -18.54
CA ASN A 235 1.52 -9.13 -19.28
C ASN A 235 2.84 -9.78 -19.70
N ARG A 236 3.30 -9.44 -20.91
CA ARG A 236 4.62 -9.79 -21.44
C ARG A 236 5.32 -8.51 -21.89
N LEU A 237 6.48 -8.25 -21.30
CA LEU A 237 7.32 -7.11 -21.61
C LEU A 237 8.62 -7.59 -22.25
N ALA A 238 9.30 -6.73 -23.02
CA ALA A 238 10.61 -7.04 -23.56
C ALA A 238 11.52 -5.82 -23.48
N PHE A 239 12.74 -6.00 -22.98
CA PHE A 239 13.75 -4.96 -22.86
C PHE A 239 15.07 -5.46 -23.45
N SER A 240 15.59 -4.77 -24.46
CA SER A 240 16.80 -5.15 -25.21
C SER A 240 16.84 -6.64 -25.59
N GLY A 241 15.74 -7.17 -26.11
CA GLY A 241 15.58 -8.56 -26.55
C GLY A 241 15.33 -9.58 -25.44
N ARG A 242 15.40 -9.18 -24.16
CA ARG A 242 15.06 -10.05 -23.02
C ARG A 242 13.56 -9.96 -22.75
N GLU A 243 12.88 -11.11 -22.80
CA GLU A 243 11.45 -11.22 -22.47
C GLU A 243 11.23 -11.40 -20.96
N PHE A 244 10.19 -10.74 -20.46
CA PHE A 244 9.68 -10.84 -19.10
C PHE A 244 8.20 -11.21 -19.14
N ALA A 245 7.85 -12.34 -18.55
CA ALA A 245 6.48 -12.87 -18.53
C ALA A 245 6.01 -13.24 -17.11
N GLY A 246 6.72 -12.74 -16.09
CA GLY A 246 6.50 -13.08 -14.69
C GLY A 246 7.27 -14.34 -14.22
N PRO A 247 6.95 -14.87 -13.02
CA PRO A 247 5.78 -14.53 -12.21
C PRO A 247 5.81 -13.07 -11.73
N TRP A 248 4.68 -12.39 -11.89
CA TRP A 248 4.51 -11.00 -11.50
C TRP A 248 4.13 -10.90 -10.03
N ARG A 249 4.86 -10.07 -9.29
CA ARG A 249 4.58 -9.73 -7.89
C ARG A 249 3.82 -8.43 -7.80
N ILE A 250 2.91 -8.30 -6.85
CA ILE A 250 2.30 -7.00 -6.52
C ILE A 250 3.25 -6.25 -5.60
N TYR A 251 3.53 -4.99 -5.91
CA TYR A 251 4.42 -4.15 -5.12
C TYR A 251 3.71 -2.96 -4.48
N ALA A 252 2.78 -2.33 -5.20
CA ALA A 252 1.97 -1.23 -4.70
C ALA A 252 0.56 -1.30 -5.28
N TRP A 253 -0.41 -0.71 -4.60
CA TRP A 253 -1.76 -0.56 -5.11
C TRP A 253 -2.40 0.69 -4.53
N ALA A 254 -3.38 1.24 -5.24
CA ALA A 254 -4.16 2.37 -4.79
C ALA A 254 -5.55 2.32 -5.44
N ALA A 255 -6.52 2.97 -4.80
CA ALA A 255 -7.88 3.03 -5.31
C ALA A 255 -8.40 4.46 -5.26
N LEU A 256 -9.29 4.76 -6.19
CA LEU A 256 -10.06 5.99 -6.26
C LEU A 256 -11.49 5.56 -6.50
N SER A 257 -12.41 6.06 -5.68
CA SER A 257 -13.82 5.66 -5.73
C SER A 257 -14.68 6.57 -6.60
N SER A 258 -14.21 7.77 -6.94
CA SER A 258 -14.96 8.80 -7.67
C SER A 258 -13.98 9.74 -8.39
N PRO A 259 -14.31 10.29 -9.58
CA PRO A 259 -15.59 10.15 -10.31
C PRO A 259 -15.73 8.81 -11.06
N LYS A 260 -14.63 8.20 -11.47
CA LYS A 260 -14.60 6.88 -12.12
C LYS A 260 -13.87 5.88 -11.23
N PRO A 261 -14.60 5.03 -10.49
CA PRO A 261 -13.95 4.09 -9.59
C PRO A 261 -13.09 3.08 -10.34
N ARG A 262 -11.82 2.96 -9.94
CA ARG A 262 -10.90 1.90 -10.41
C ARG A 262 -9.97 1.45 -9.27
N LEU A 263 -9.22 0.39 -9.54
CA LEU A 263 -8.13 -0.09 -8.70
C LEU A 263 -6.85 -0.10 -9.52
N TRP A 264 -5.82 0.57 -9.03
CA TRP A 264 -4.52 0.66 -9.66
C TRP A 264 -3.55 -0.26 -8.94
N ILE A 265 -2.82 -1.08 -9.69
CA ILE A 265 -1.90 -2.06 -9.13
C ILE A 265 -0.59 -2.00 -9.89
N SER A 266 0.50 -1.85 -9.14
CA SER A 266 1.87 -2.00 -9.60
C SER A 266 2.29 -3.46 -9.48
N PHE A 267 2.68 -4.03 -10.61
CA PHE A 267 3.29 -5.34 -10.72
C PHE A 267 4.78 -5.21 -11.03
N ILE A 268 5.60 -6.10 -10.47
CA ILE A 268 7.05 -6.15 -10.65
C ILE A 268 7.45 -7.59 -10.97
N ASP A 269 8.47 -7.78 -11.81
CA ASP A 269 9.05 -9.11 -11.99
C ASP A 269 9.64 -9.64 -10.67
N HIS A 270 9.63 -10.96 -10.50
CA HIS A 270 10.19 -11.63 -9.33
C HIS A 270 11.68 -11.35 -9.06
N VAL A 271 12.45 -10.97 -10.09
CA VAL A 271 13.87 -10.58 -9.97
C VAL A 271 14.03 -9.04 -9.97
N TRP A 272 13.04 -8.33 -9.43
CA TRP A 272 13.08 -6.91 -9.02
C TRP A 272 12.91 -5.85 -10.13
N TRP A 273 12.81 -6.22 -11.40
CA TRP A 273 12.45 -5.33 -12.52
C TRP A 273 12.20 -6.16 -13.79
N PRO A 274 11.42 -5.68 -14.77
CA PRO A 274 10.72 -4.39 -14.85
C PRO A 274 9.43 -4.37 -14.03
N SER A 275 8.70 -3.25 -14.07
CA SER A 275 7.37 -3.11 -13.48
C SER A 275 6.37 -2.46 -14.42
N PHE A 276 5.09 -2.65 -14.14
CA PHE A 276 4.00 -2.00 -14.85
C PHE A 276 2.82 -1.71 -13.91
N VAL A 277 1.98 -0.76 -14.31
CA VAL A 277 0.75 -0.39 -13.61
C VAL A 277 -0.44 -0.81 -14.46
N VAL A 278 -1.39 -1.48 -13.84
CA VAL A 278 -2.71 -1.76 -14.44
C VAL A 278 -3.79 -1.00 -13.69
N GLY A 279 -4.79 -0.52 -14.42
CA GLY A 279 -6.07 -0.07 -13.90
C GLY A 279 -7.13 -1.16 -14.10
N LEU A 280 -7.84 -1.51 -13.03
CA LEU A 280 -8.97 -2.46 -13.03
C LEU A 280 -10.26 -1.72 -12.76
N ASP A 281 -11.26 -1.87 -13.64
CA ASP A 281 -12.59 -1.30 -13.43
C ASP A 281 -13.51 -2.20 -12.58
N ALA A 282 -14.77 -1.78 -12.41
CA ALA A 282 -15.77 -2.51 -11.64
C ALA A 282 -16.04 -3.94 -12.16
N ALA A 283 -15.87 -4.14 -13.46
CA ALA A 283 -16.08 -5.42 -14.14
C ALA A 283 -14.83 -6.31 -14.11
N GLY A 284 -13.70 -5.81 -13.58
CA GLY A 284 -12.42 -6.52 -13.58
C GLY A 284 -11.70 -6.43 -14.93
N LYS A 285 -12.12 -5.52 -15.82
CA LYS A 285 -11.40 -5.25 -17.06
C LYS A 285 -10.08 -4.56 -16.70
N ALA A 286 -8.97 -5.19 -17.09
CA ALA A 286 -7.63 -4.69 -16.80
C ALA A 286 -7.06 -3.96 -18.03
N GLU A 287 -6.53 -2.77 -17.81
CA GLU A 287 -5.82 -2.00 -18.82
C GLU A 287 -4.44 -1.64 -18.28
N THR A 288 -3.38 -1.93 -19.05
CA THR A 288 -2.03 -1.47 -18.70
C THR A 288 -1.97 0.03 -18.96
N VAL A 289 -1.63 0.81 -17.94
CA VAL A 289 -1.56 2.27 -18.02
C VAL A 289 -0.13 2.73 -18.18
N PHE A 290 0.82 2.02 -17.56
CA PHE A 290 2.21 2.43 -17.54
C PHE A 290 3.18 1.25 -17.44
N VAL A 291 4.32 1.34 -18.11
CA VAL A 291 5.46 0.44 -17.92
C VAL A 291 6.69 1.25 -17.49
N ASN A 292 7.41 0.77 -16.47
CA ASN A 292 8.59 1.42 -15.94
C ASN A 292 9.82 0.52 -16.02
N SER A 293 10.93 1.07 -16.52
CA SER A 293 12.24 0.41 -16.51
C SER A 293 12.87 0.49 -15.10
N GLY A 294 12.31 -0.28 -14.19
CA GLY A 294 12.60 -0.26 -12.75
C GLY A 294 11.40 -0.79 -11.97
N TYR A 295 11.22 -0.36 -10.73
CA TYR A 295 10.07 -0.75 -9.90
C TYR A 295 9.26 0.47 -9.43
N ILE A 296 7.95 0.26 -9.20
CA ILE A 296 7.03 1.28 -8.71
C ILE A 296 6.59 0.90 -7.30
N ALA A 297 6.97 1.74 -6.36
CA ALA A 297 6.88 1.56 -4.92
C ALA A 297 5.62 2.13 -4.26
N ALA A 298 5.07 3.20 -4.83
CA ALA A 298 3.82 3.76 -4.37
C ALA A 298 2.97 4.25 -5.55
N LEU A 299 1.66 4.21 -5.36
CA LEU A 299 0.67 4.75 -6.27
C LEU A 299 -0.22 5.73 -5.50
N ALA A 300 -0.57 6.84 -6.11
CA ALA A 300 -1.53 7.79 -5.56
C ALA A 300 -2.39 8.36 -6.70
N PRO A 301 -3.64 7.90 -6.87
CA PRO A 301 -4.59 8.56 -7.74
C PRO A 301 -5.01 9.89 -7.09
N ILE A 302 -5.00 10.95 -7.88
CA ILE A 302 -5.29 12.32 -7.43
C ILE A 302 -6.23 12.99 -8.43
N GLN A 303 -6.96 13.99 -7.96
CA GLN A 303 -7.83 14.81 -8.78
C GLN A 303 -7.23 16.21 -8.88
N VAL A 304 -6.96 16.68 -10.10
CA VAL A 304 -6.46 18.04 -10.38
C VAL A 304 -7.48 18.70 -11.32
N GLY A 305 -8.26 19.63 -10.78
CA GLY A 305 -9.44 20.15 -11.46
C GLY A 305 -10.39 19.02 -11.84
N GLU A 306 -10.76 18.94 -13.13
CA GLU A 306 -11.63 17.88 -13.65
C GLU A 306 -10.87 16.61 -14.10
N THR A 307 -9.53 16.63 -14.08
CA THR A 307 -8.71 15.51 -14.56
C THR A 307 -8.24 14.64 -13.40
N THR A 308 -8.39 13.32 -13.55
CA THR A 308 -7.78 12.34 -12.63
C THR A 308 -6.38 12.01 -13.13
N TYR A 309 -5.36 12.14 -12.28
CA TYR A 309 -4.02 11.66 -12.54
C TYR A 309 -3.67 10.50 -11.60
N VAL A 310 -2.67 9.71 -11.98
CA VAL A 310 -2.08 8.70 -11.10
C VAL A 310 -0.60 8.98 -10.97
N LEU A 311 -0.19 9.32 -9.75
CA LEU A 311 1.22 9.45 -9.41
C LEU A 311 1.78 8.05 -9.12
N ALA A 312 2.88 7.70 -9.77
CA ALA A 312 3.58 6.43 -9.57
C ALA A 312 5.04 6.70 -9.22
N SER A 313 5.42 6.46 -7.96
CA SER A 313 6.78 6.71 -7.48
C SER A 313 7.56 5.41 -7.30
N GLY A 314 8.86 5.46 -7.51
CA GLY A 314 9.72 4.28 -7.44
C GLY A 314 11.16 4.58 -7.83
N VAL A 315 11.73 3.71 -8.65
CA VAL A 315 13.10 3.83 -9.18
C VAL A 315 13.08 3.65 -10.69
N ASN A 316 13.94 4.39 -11.38
CA ASN A 316 14.36 4.09 -12.74
C ASN A 316 15.77 3.49 -12.74
N ASN A 317 15.91 2.29 -13.29
CA ASN A 317 17.17 1.53 -13.25
C ASN A 317 18.21 2.05 -14.25
N GLU A 318 17.79 2.65 -15.36
CA GLU A 318 18.74 3.26 -16.32
C GLU A 318 19.49 4.39 -15.65
N TYR A 319 18.74 5.30 -15.04
CA TYR A 319 19.31 6.51 -14.46
C TYR A 319 19.83 6.32 -13.03
N ARG A 320 19.56 5.16 -12.41
CA ARG A 320 19.89 4.89 -11.00
C ARG A 320 19.39 6.05 -10.13
N SER A 321 18.09 6.26 -10.14
CA SER A 321 17.51 7.41 -9.44
C SER A 321 16.11 7.08 -8.96
N ALA A 322 15.74 7.68 -7.83
CA ALA A 322 14.34 7.79 -7.44
C ALA A 322 13.57 8.48 -8.56
N ALA A 323 12.38 7.98 -8.85
CA ALA A 323 11.57 8.45 -9.97
C ALA A 323 10.11 8.67 -9.58
N LEU A 324 9.44 9.57 -10.29
CA LEU A 324 8.00 9.80 -10.22
C LEU A 324 7.45 9.94 -11.63
N ALA A 325 6.47 9.10 -11.99
CA ALA A 325 5.67 9.28 -13.19
C ALA A 325 4.33 9.94 -12.83
N VAL A 326 3.94 10.94 -13.62
CA VAL A 326 2.59 11.50 -13.64
C VAL A 326 1.85 10.88 -14.81
N LEU A 327 0.82 10.09 -14.53
CA LEU A 327 0.10 9.32 -15.52
C LEU A 327 -1.30 9.89 -15.73
N ASP A 328 -1.69 10.05 -16.99
CA ASP A 328 -3.07 10.26 -17.38
C ASP A 328 -3.71 8.89 -17.70
N PRO A 329 -4.61 8.37 -16.84
CA PRO A 329 -5.23 7.07 -17.03
C PRO A 329 -6.27 7.02 -18.16
N GLU A 330 -6.66 8.17 -18.73
CA GLU A 330 -7.53 8.28 -19.91
C GLU A 330 -6.71 8.50 -21.20
N GLY A 331 -5.43 8.82 -21.05
CA GLY A 331 -4.46 8.93 -22.14
C GLY A 331 -4.01 7.58 -22.71
N GLN A 332 -3.08 7.62 -23.68
CA GLN A 332 -2.49 6.41 -24.22
C GLN A 332 -1.64 5.70 -23.14
N PRO A 333 -1.74 4.37 -23.01
CA PRO A 333 -0.80 3.59 -22.22
C PRO A 333 0.64 3.97 -22.52
N SER A 334 1.43 4.19 -21.48
CA SER A 334 2.72 4.85 -21.60
C SER A 334 3.89 4.02 -21.08
N THR A 335 5.10 4.42 -21.47
CA THR A 335 6.35 3.83 -20.99
C THR A 335 7.26 4.92 -20.46
N SER A 336 8.00 4.62 -19.38
CA SER A 336 9.00 5.55 -18.83
C SER A 336 10.02 5.96 -19.91
N PRO A 337 10.57 7.19 -19.87
CA PRO A 337 11.54 7.65 -20.87
C PRO A 337 12.91 7.01 -20.67
N GLN A 338 13.42 6.29 -21.67
CA GLN A 338 14.74 5.65 -21.66
C GLN A 338 15.58 6.09 -22.85
N THR A 339 16.91 6.02 -22.72
CA THR A 339 17.81 6.24 -23.84
C THR A 339 17.72 5.06 -24.81
N ALA A 340 17.47 5.35 -26.09
CA ALA A 340 17.37 4.33 -27.12
C ALA A 340 18.66 3.50 -27.23
N GLY A 341 18.51 2.18 -27.39
CA GLY A 341 19.64 1.26 -27.53
C GLY A 341 20.30 0.85 -26.21
N THR A 342 19.84 1.35 -25.06
CA THR A 342 20.30 0.84 -23.75
C THR A 342 19.60 -0.49 -23.40
N PRO A 343 20.18 -1.31 -22.49
CA PRO A 343 19.52 -2.50 -21.95
C PRO A 343 18.17 -2.23 -21.25
N PHE A 344 17.88 -0.96 -20.97
CA PHE A 344 16.69 -0.48 -20.29
C PHE A 344 15.62 0.01 -21.25
N ALA A 345 15.94 0.18 -22.53
CA ALA A 345 14.97 0.55 -23.56
C ALA A 345 13.98 -0.59 -23.76
N CYS A 346 12.69 -0.26 -23.77
CA CYS A 346 11.66 -1.26 -23.97
C CYS A 346 11.38 -1.50 -25.46
N ASP A 347 11.39 -2.77 -25.86
CA ASP A 347 11.06 -3.21 -27.23
C ASP A 347 9.59 -3.61 -27.37
N ARG A 348 9.00 -4.13 -26.28
CA ARG A 348 7.59 -4.57 -26.24
C ARG A 348 6.89 -3.93 -25.04
N CYS A 349 6.60 -2.64 -25.19
CA CYS A 349 5.82 -1.84 -24.25
C CYS A 349 4.84 -0.95 -25.00
N PRO A 350 3.91 -0.28 -24.28
CA PRO A 350 3.14 0.79 -24.89
C PRO A 350 4.00 1.90 -25.48
N ASN A 351 3.55 2.48 -26.60
CA ASN A 351 4.27 3.54 -27.31
C ASN A 351 3.91 4.95 -26.81
N GLY A 352 2.96 5.08 -25.88
CA GLY A 352 2.60 6.37 -25.30
C GLY A 352 3.65 6.91 -24.33
N ALA A 353 3.44 8.15 -23.89
CA ALA A 353 4.32 8.86 -22.99
C ALA A 353 3.57 9.26 -21.70
N PRO A 354 4.23 9.23 -20.53
CA PRO A 354 3.63 9.77 -19.31
C PRO A 354 3.40 11.28 -19.48
N HIS A 355 2.46 11.85 -18.74
CA HIS A 355 2.20 13.30 -18.76
C HIS A 355 3.47 14.08 -18.37
N ARG A 356 4.14 13.63 -17.30
CA ARG A 356 5.49 14.05 -16.92
C ARG A 356 6.24 12.91 -16.25
N TYR A 357 7.57 12.99 -16.26
CA TYR A 357 8.41 12.05 -15.53
C TYR A 357 9.55 12.79 -14.83
N PHE A 358 9.78 12.50 -13.55
CA PHE A 358 10.80 13.15 -12.74
C PHE A 358 11.84 12.13 -12.28
N LEU A 359 13.11 12.56 -12.26
CA LEU A 359 14.20 11.88 -11.58
C LEU A 359 14.73 12.79 -10.47
N PHE A 360 14.67 12.29 -9.24
CA PHE A 360 15.22 13.00 -8.11
C PHE A 360 16.72 12.73 -8.01
N PRO A 361 17.54 13.76 -7.69
CA PRO A 361 18.97 13.60 -7.61
C PRO A 361 19.37 12.72 -6.42
N ARG A 362 20.56 12.16 -6.51
CA ARG A 362 21.21 11.54 -5.36
C ARG A 362 21.73 12.63 -4.42
N LEU A 363 21.34 12.58 -3.15
CA LEU A 363 21.73 13.57 -2.15
C LEU A 363 23.17 13.32 -1.64
N GLU A 364 23.83 14.36 -1.14
CA GLU A 364 25.23 14.29 -0.73
C GLU A 364 25.49 13.33 0.43
N VAL A 365 24.57 13.21 1.39
CA VAL A 365 24.71 12.27 2.52
C VAL A 365 24.67 10.83 2.00
N ALA A 366 23.78 10.55 1.04
CA ALA A 366 23.71 9.26 0.38
C ALA A 366 25.00 9.00 -0.43
N ALA A 367 25.45 9.99 -1.20
CA ALA A 367 26.67 9.90 -2.00
C ALA A 367 27.93 9.65 -1.14
N ALA A 368 28.11 10.40 -0.06
CA ALA A 368 29.24 10.28 0.88
C ALA A 368 29.24 8.96 1.64
N ASN A 369 28.09 8.30 1.77
CA ASN A 369 27.97 6.97 2.35
C ASN A 369 28.05 5.82 1.32
N GLY A 370 28.38 6.12 0.06
CA GLY A 370 28.49 5.12 -1.00
C GLY A 370 27.15 4.52 -1.43
N VAL A 371 26.03 5.18 -1.11
CA VAL A 371 24.71 4.79 -1.60
C VAL A 371 24.66 5.12 -3.09
N PRO A 372 24.32 4.15 -3.96
CA PRO A 372 24.34 4.38 -5.40
C PRO A 372 23.21 5.32 -5.82
N TYR A 373 22.04 5.23 -5.18
CA TYR A 373 20.86 6.07 -5.39
C TYR A 373 19.79 5.84 -4.31
N GLU A 374 18.95 6.84 -4.08
CA GLU A 374 17.72 6.74 -3.28
C GLU A 374 16.52 6.25 -4.10
N TYR A 375 15.41 5.98 -3.42
CA TYR A 375 14.15 5.51 -4.01
C TYR A 375 12.99 6.35 -3.48
N ALA A 376 12.06 6.66 -4.39
CA ALA A 376 10.80 7.29 -4.01
C ALA A 376 9.84 6.19 -3.56
N ASN A 377 9.44 6.21 -2.29
CA ASN A 377 8.81 5.05 -1.64
C ASN A 377 7.41 5.32 -1.10
N GLN A 378 7.02 6.59 -1.04
CA GLN A 378 5.75 7.02 -0.48
C GLN A 378 5.30 8.30 -1.19
N ILE A 379 4.00 8.36 -1.44
CA ILE A 379 3.32 9.55 -1.93
C ILE A 379 2.25 9.88 -0.91
N ASN A 380 2.24 11.12 -0.42
CA ASN A 380 1.17 11.65 0.40
C ASN A 380 0.40 12.67 -0.44
N ALA A 381 -0.85 12.36 -0.75
CA ALA A 381 -1.72 13.21 -1.53
C ALA A 381 -3.10 13.22 -0.88
N ALA A 382 -3.28 14.10 0.10
CA ALA A 382 -4.57 14.27 0.76
C ALA A 382 -5.53 15.04 -0.16
N ALA A 383 -6.83 14.78 -0.04
CA ALA A 383 -7.85 15.56 -0.73
C ALA A 383 -7.72 17.04 -0.33
N ASN A 384 -7.44 17.92 -1.29
CA ASN A 384 -7.16 19.35 -1.11
C ASN A 384 -5.93 19.67 -0.23
N GLY A 385 -5.05 18.69 0.00
CA GLY A 385 -3.80 18.87 0.73
C GLY A 385 -2.60 18.95 -0.22
N PRO A 386 -1.38 19.19 0.32
CA PRO A 386 -0.19 19.16 -0.50
C PRO A 386 0.07 17.76 -1.06
N ILE A 387 0.60 17.73 -2.27
CA ILE A 387 1.16 16.52 -2.87
C ILE A 387 2.62 16.45 -2.45
N GLU A 388 3.00 15.37 -1.77
CA GLU A 388 4.35 15.18 -1.26
C GLU A 388 4.89 13.81 -1.67
N VAL A 389 6.13 13.79 -2.16
CA VAL A 389 6.84 12.57 -2.53
C VAL A 389 8.06 12.41 -1.63
N SER A 390 8.11 11.29 -0.93
CA SER A 390 9.21 10.93 -0.05
C SER A 390 10.24 10.11 -0.80
N VAL A 391 11.48 10.62 -0.83
CA VAL A 391 12.69 9.97 -1.35
C VAL A 391 13.58 9.64 -0.16
N ARG A 392 14.10 8.42 -0.09
CA ARG A 392 14.90 7.98 1.06
C ARG A 392 15.99 6.99 0.64
N ASP A 393 16.96 6.78 1.51
CA ASP A 393 17.93 5.70 1.38
C ASP A 393 17.46 4.41 2.09
N LEU A 394 17.94 3.25 1.59
CA LEU A 394 17.56 1.89 2.02
C LEU A 394 18.59 1.41 3.05
N THR A 395 19.48 2.30 3.48
CA THR A 395 20.57 1.99 4.38
C THR A 395 20.14 2.17 5.82
N ALA A 396 21.03 1.80 6.74
CA ALA A 396 20.83 2.04 8.16
C ALA A 396 20.75 3.54 8.53
N LEU A 397 21.07 4.46 7.63
CA LEU A 397 21.02 5.90 7.90
C LEU A 397 19.57 6.40 8.00
N ASN A 398 18.66 5.85 7.18
CA ASN A 398 17.25 6.19 7.18
C ASN A 398 17.00 7.69 7.00
N VAL A 399 17.79 8.35 6.16
CA VAL A 399 17.57 9.77 5.80
C VAL A 399 16.49 9.87 4.73
N ARG A 400 15.85 11.05 4.67
CA ARG A 400 14.72 11.28 3.76
C ARG A 400 14.74 12.72 3.25
N ALA A 401 14.40 12.90 1.99
CA ALA A 401 13.94 14.16 1.42
C ALA A 401 12.46 14.04 1.05
N VAL A 402 11.70 15.10 1.32
CA VAL A 402 10.29 15.22 0.96
C VAL A 402 10.17 16.36 -0.05
N TYR A 403 9.71 16.02 -1.25
CA TYR A 403 9.45 16.96 -2.32
C TYR A 403 7.98 17.32 -2.31
N ARG A 404 7.66 18.61 -2.20
CA ARG A 404 6.29 19.13 -2.28
C ARG A 404 6.00 19.58 -3.71
N PHE A 405 4.81 19.25 -4.20
CA PHE A 405 4.36 19.56 -5.55
C PHE A 405 3.21 20.58 -5.54
N SER A 406 3.18 21.41 -6.59
CA SER A 406 2.10 22.35 -6.91
C SER A 406 0.86 21.62 -7.42
N GLU A 407 -0.24 22.36 -7.60
CA GLU A 407 -1.47 21.85 -8.23
C GLU A 407 -1.24 21.46 -9.71
N GLU A 408 -0.31 22.13 -10.39
CA GLU A 408 0.14 21.80 -11.75
C GLU A 408 1.10 20.60 -11.77
N LEU A 409 1.30 19.91 -10.66
CA LEU A 409 2.16 18.72 -10.54
C LEU A 409 3.63 19.02 -10.87
N MET A 410 4.12 20.16 -10.38
CA MET A 410 5.53 20.57 -10.45
C MET A 410 6.15 20.58 -9.06
N PRO A 411 7.38 20.08 -8.85
CA PRO A 411 8.02 20.16 -7.54
C PRO A 411 8.38 21.62 -7.23
N GLU A 412 7.88 22.14 -6.11
CA GLU A 412 8.07 23.53 -5.68
C GLU A 412 9.16 23.65 -4.63
N SER A 413 9.19 22.70 -3.69
CA SER A 413 10.15 22.72 -2.59
C SER A 413 10.59 21.34 -2.15
N VAL A 414 11.77 21.29 -1.52
CA VAL A 414 12.34 20.09 -0.91
C VAL A 414 12.68 20.37 0.56
N ALA A 415 12.37 19.39 1.42
CA ALA A 415 12.79 19.38 2.81
C ALA A 415 13.49 18.07 3.14
N MET A 416 14.69 18.17 3.73
CA MET A 416 15.43 17.03 4.25
C MET A 416 15.05 16.81 5.71
N SER A 417 15.00 15.54 6.14
CA SER A 417 14.66 15.18 7.52
C SER A 417 15.70 15.68 8.52
N ASP A 418 15.32 15.87 9.79
CA ASP A 418 16.28 16.22 10.84
C ASP A 418 17.44 15.23 10.92
N ARG A 419 17.14 13.93 10.69
CA ARG A 419 18.14 12.87 10.63
C ARG A 419 19.17 13.09 9.52
N TYR A 420 18.76 13.63 8.37
CA TYR A 420 19.68 14.00 7.29
C TYR A 420 20.73 14.99 7.80
N TRP A 421 20.29 16.06 8.44
CA TRP A 421 21.17 17.11 8.95
C TRP A 421 22.03 16.65 10.14
N GLU A 422 21.54 15.73 10.97
CA GLU A 422 22.38 15.08 11.98
C GLU A 422 23.54 14.30 11.36
N ILE A 423 23.24 13.45 10.37
CA ILE A 423 24.26 12.65 9.68
C ILE A 423 25.24 13.54 8.92
N HIS A 424 24.76 14.60 8.27
CA HIS A 424 25.60 15.58 7.59
C HIS A 424 26.65 16.17 8.56
N ARG A 425 26.23 16.64 9.74
CA ARG A 425 27.15 17.15 10.79
C ARG A 425 28.15 16.09 11.25
N GLU A 426 27.73 14.84 11.41
CA GLU A 426 28.62 13.74 11.77
C GLU A 426 29.68 13.49 10.68
N MET A 427 29.27 13.52 9.41
CA MET A 427 30.16 13.33 8.27
C MET A 427 31.14 14.50 8.09
N PHE A 428 30.69 15.74 8.27
CA PHE A 428 31.57 16.91 8.27
C PHE A 428 32.62 16.82 9.38
N ARG A 429 32.21 16.50 10.62
CA ARG A 429 33.16 16.29 11.74
C ARG A 429 34.15 15.14 11.49
N ALA A 430 33.74 14.13 10.74
CA ALA A 430 34.59 13.01 10.34
C ALA A 430 35.45 13.29 9.10
N GLY A 431 35.37 14.49 8.50
CA GLY A 431 36.09 14.87 7.28
C GLY A 431 35.62 14.16 6.02
N LYS A 432 34.40 13.60 6.02
CA LYS A 432 33.78 12.96 4.84
C LYS A 432 33.05 13.95 3.93
N LEU A 433 32.61 15.07 4.51
CA LEU A 433 32.07 16.23 3.81
C LEU A 433 32.99 17.42 4.08
N ASP A 434 33.11 18.32 3.11
CA ASP A 434 34.04 19.45 3.13
C ASP A 434 33.41 20.77 3.59
N HIS A 435 32.10 20.77 3.86
CA HIS A 435 31.34 21.95 4.25
C HIS A 435 30.38 21.68 5.41
N SER A 436 30.05 22.75 6.14
CA SER A 436 29.10 22.71 7.26
C SER A 436 27.66 22.55 6.77
N VAL A 437 26.71 22.29 7.68
CA VAL A 437 25.28 22.28 7.29
C VAL A 437 24.84 23.66 6.80
N GLU A 438 25.37 24.72 7.39
CA GLU A 438 25.01 26.10 7.08
C GLU A 438 25.48 26.52 5.67
N ASP A 439 26.60 25.95 5.21
CA ASP A 439 27.19 26.21 3.89
C ASP A 439 26.80 25.16 2.83
N CYS A 440 25.90 24.23 3.18
CA CYS A 440 25.45 23.15 2.31
C CYS A 440 24.63 23.66 1.12
N PRO A 441 25.03 23.39 -0.14
CA PRO A 441 24.26 23.77 -1.32
C PRO A 441 22.85 23.19 -1.32
N GLU A 442 22.65 21.96 -0.84
CA GLU A 442 21.31 21.38 -0.75
C GLU A 442 20.39 22.09 0.24
N ARG A 443 20.97 22.82 1.22
CA ARG A 443 20.27 23.66 2.19
C ARG A 443 20.07 25.09 1.70
N THR A 444 21.02 25.66 0.96
CA THR A 444 21.01 27.08 0.54
C THR A 444 20.42 27.27 -0.85
N ASP A 445 20.87 26.46 -1.81
CA ASP A 445 20.48 26.50 -3.21
C ASP A 445 19.36 25.52 -3.55
N GLY A 446 19.20 24.46 -2.75
CA GLY A 446 18.28 23.37 -3.03
C GLY A 446 18.88 22.33 -3.96
N VAL A 447 18.02 21.64 -4.72
CA VAL A 447 18.43 20.47 -5.51
C VAL A 447 17.96 20.58 -6.96
N VAL A 448 18.63 19.89 -7.87
CA VAL A 448 18.25 19.86 -9.29
C VAL A 448 17.53 18.55 -9.59
N VAL A 449 16.24 18.64 -9.90
CA VAL A 449 15.41 17.52 -10.37
C VAL A 449 15.43 17.51 -11.89
N ARG A 450 15.63 16.34 -12.49
CA ARG A 450 15.45 16.19 -13.95
C ARG A 450 13.99 15.90 -14.23
N MET A 451 13.41 16.64 -15.17
CA MET A 451 12.04 16.48 -15.63
C MET A 451 12.05 16.08 -17.10
N TRP A 452 11.12 15.22 -17.49
CA TRP A 452 10.86 14.87 -18.87
C TRP A 452 9.41 15.18 -19.23
N GLU A 453 9.22 15.85 -20.36
CA GLU A 453 7.91 16.12 -20.96
C GLU A 453 7.87 15.59 -22.40
N PRO A 454 6.73 15.06 -22.89
CA PRO A 454 6.64 14.44 -24.22
C PRO A 454 7.08 15.33 -25.39
N ASP A 455 6.84 16.63 -25.29
CA ASP A 455 7.12 17.64 -26.31
C ASP A 455 8.53 18.26 -26.21
N ARG A 456 9.17 18.16 -25.04
CA ARG A 456 10.45 18.84 -24.74
C ARG A 456 11.61 17.92 -24.44
N GLY A 457 11.35 16.66 -24.10
CA GLY A 457 12.36 15.74 -23.61
C GLY A 457 12.85 16.12 -22.21
N TRP A 458 14.13 15.83 -21.92
CA TRP A 458 14.73 16.07 -20.60
C TRP A 458 15.12 17.54 -20.40
N SER A 459 14.75 18.09 -19.25
CA SER A 459 15.19 19.39 -18.74
C SER A 459 15.58 19.30 -17.27
N GLU A 460 16.28 20.31 -16.77
CA GLU A 460 16.63 20.44 -15.35
C GLU A 460 15.76 21.49 -14.68
N LEU A 461 15.36 21.20 -13.44
CA LEU A 461 14.51 22.06 -12.62
C LEU A 461 15.17 22.25 -11.24
N LYS A 462 15.50 23.50 -10.91
CA LYS A 462 16.00 23.85 -9.56
C LYS A 462 14.81 23.90 -8.60
N VAL A 463 14.83 23.02 -7.60
CA VAL A 463 13.82 22.92 -6.54
C VAL A 463 14.40 23.51 -5.26
N LEU A 464 13.76 24.56 -4.74
CA LEU A 464 14.27 25.32 -3.61
C LEU A 464 14.02 24.61 -2.28
N PRO A 465 14.87 24.84 -1.27
CA PRO A 465 14.65 24.30 0.06
C PRO A 465 13.42 24.97 0.70
N THR A 466 12.60 24.21 1.44
CA THR A 466 11.35 24.73 2.03
C THR A 466 11.53 25.96 2.94
N PHE A 467 12.70 26.12 3.55
CA PHE A 467 13.02 27.28 4.40
C PHE A 467 13.26 28.59 3.62
N ALA A 468 13.41 28.55 2.28
CA ALA A 468 13.64 29.73 1.46
C ALA A 468 12.39 30.62 1.28
N HIS A 469 11.20 30.18 1.68
CA HIS A 469 9.95 30.95 1.54
C HIS A 469 9.57 31.80 2.76
N ARG A 470 10.43 31.94 3.78
CA ARG A 470 10.09 32.63 5.05
C ARG A 470 10.64 34.05 5.23
N GLU A 471 11.31 34.65 4.25
CA GLU A 471 11.85 36.03 4.39
C GLU A 471 11.32 37.03 3.35
N THR A 472 10.01 37.03 3.09
CA THR A 472 9.33 38.21 2.55
C THR A 472 7.94 38.33 3.14
N ARG A 473 7.82 39.02 4.28
CA ARG A 473 6.59 39.66 4.72
C ARG A 473 6.89 40.97 5.43
#